data_AF-A0AAW9V5Q3-F1
#
_entry.id   AF-A0AAW9V5Q3-F1
#
_cell.length_a   1.000
_cell.length_b   1.000
_cell.length_c   1.000
_cell.angle_alpha   90.00
_cell.angle_beta   90.00
_cell.angle_gamma   90.00
#
_symmetry.space_group_name_H-M   'P 1'
#
loop_
_entity.id
_entity.type
_entity.pdbx_description
1 polymer ?
#
loop_
_entity_poly.entity_id
_entity_poly.type
_entity_poly.pdbx_seq_one_letter_code
_entity_poly.pdbx_strand_id
1 'polypeptide(L)'
;MRNNRYLPNTQKILKTSIDGPEVLKIRTDTIITNSNLFITPDQILKHTPLTNQEIHQLLADTPEEKLIFDNGEILVRISEVIKYNDPKIRDPDPHIREQARTFEDAIVSVNIKSELVNERAIASETVLDKSNKAKHTYRHERKKQGLGTICEESQNNISPEEQIHIHHDPRVADCPELAAEEESLNAIGSNLHKSKHKKDKQPL
;
A
#
# COMPACT_ATOMS: atom_id res chain seq x y z
N MET A 1 -0.81 -4.07 -20.74
CA MET A 1 0.06 -4.83 -19.82
C MET A 1 0.60 -3.82 -18.83
N ARG A 2 0.11 -3.81 -17.58
CA ARG A 2 0.61 -2.89 -16.55
C ARG A 2 1.81 -3.56 -15.90
N ASN A 3 3.00 -2.99 -16.12
CA ASN A 3 4.28 -3.47 -15.61
C ASN A 3 4.25 -3.61 -14.09
N ASN A 4 4.92 -4.67 -13.61
CA ASN A 4 5.26 -4.98 -12.22
C ASN A 4 5.40 -3.72 -11.36
N ARG A 5 4.35 -3.39 -10.62
CA ARG A 5 4.34 -2.25 -9.71
C ARG A 5 4.72 -2.76 -8.32
N TYR A 6 5.96 -2.47 -7.95
CA TYR A 6 6.52 -2.38 -6.59
C TYR A 6 7.28 -3.59 -5.99
N LEU A 7 8.60 -3.54 -6.24
CA LEU A 7 9.79 -3.79 -5.39
C LEU A 7 10.09 -5.21 -4.81
N PRO A 8 10.96 -5.99 -5.50
CA PRO A 8 11.53 -7.26 -5.03
C PRO A 8 12.66 -7.18 -3.99
N ASN A 9 13.23 -5.99 -3.68
CA ASN A 9 14.49 -5.89 -2.93
C ASN A 9 14.36 -5.47 -1.44
N THR A 10 13.15 -5.42 -0.90
CA THR A 10 12.89 -4.68 0.35
C THR A 10 11.96 -5.38 1.33
N GLN A 11 11.84 -6.71 1.21
CA GLN A 11 10.99 -7.51 2.10
C GLN A 11 11.77 -7.95 3.34
N LYS A 12 11.29 -7.57 4.53
CA LYS A 12 11.72 -8.16 5.80
C LYS A 12 10.60 -9.05 6.32
N ILE A 13 10.85 -10.35 6.42
CA ILE A 13 9.95 -11.29 7.09
C ILE A 13 9.95 -10.97 8.60
N LEU A 14 8.77 -10.77 9.15
CA LEU A 14 8.52 -10.64 10.58
C LEU A 14 7.70 -11.85 11.02
N LYS A 15 8.28 -12.66 11.90
CA LYS A 15 7.54 -13.77 12.52
C LYS A 15 6.72 -13.24 13.68
N THR A 16 5.45 -13.65 13.76
CA THR A 16 4.55 -13.28 14.86
C THR A 16 4.85 -14.11 16.12
N SER A 17 5.12 -15.40 15.97
CA SER A 17 5.64 -16.32 17.00
C SER A 17 6.40 -17.49 16.33
N ILE A 18 6.80 -18.51 17.10
CA ILE A 18 7.47 -19.71 16.56
C ILE A 18 6.54 -20.44 15.57
N ASP A 19 5.23 -20.45 15.84
CA ASP A 19 4.21 -21.14 15.05
C ASP A 19 3.14 -20.20 14.46
N GLY A 20 3.35 -18.89 14.53
CA GLY A 20 2.39 -17.88 14.06
C GLY A 20 2.62 -17.46 12.60
N PRO A 21 1.69 -16.69 12.01
CA PRO A 21 1.82 -16.25 10.63
C PRO A 21 3.09 -15.43 10.40
N GLU A 22 3.70 -15.67 9.25
CA GLU A 22 4.80 -14.87 8.74
C GLU A 22 4.26 -13.67 7.98
N VAL A 23 4.63 -12.47 8.42
CA VAL A 23 4.17 -11.22 7.83
C VAL A 23 5.33 -10.46 7.22
N LEU A 24 5.09 -9.87 6.07
CA LEU A 24 6.09 -9.17 5.29
C LEU A 24 5.98 -7.68 5.56
N LYS A 25 7.10 -7.12 6.00
CA LYS A 25 7.29 -5.68 6.00
C LYS A 25 7.94 -5.30 4.68
N ILE A 26 7.27 -4.44 3.92
CA ILE A 26 7.80 -3.89 2.67
C ILE A 26 8.46 -2.55 3.00
N ARG A 27 9.74 -2.45 2.66
CA ARG A 27 10.50 -1.19 2.72
C ARG A 27 10.51 -0.56 1.32
N THR A 28 10.68 0.75 1.23
CA THR A 28 10.98 1.41 -0.05
C THR A 28 12.34 2.07 0.07
N ASP A 29 12.92 2.45 -1.07
CA ASP A 29 14.28 3.00 -1.16
C ASP A 29 14.47 4.25 -0.29
N THR A 30 13.35 4.92 0.00
CA THR A 30 13.33 6.13 0.82
C THR A 30 13.23 5.89 2.32
N ILE A 31 13.26 4.64 2.81
CA ILE A 31 13.06 4.29 4.23
C ILE A 31 11.77 4.94 4.75
N ILE A 32 10.76 5.06 3.90
CA ILE A 32 9.40 5.21 4.40
C ILE A 32 8.97 3.79 4.67
N THR A 33 9.07 3.39 5.94
CA THR A 33 8.54 2.13 6.39
C THR A 33 7.06 2.10 6.01
N ASN A 34 6.66 1.16 5.16
CA ASN A 34 5.26 0.85 5.01
C ASN A 34 4.73 0.49 6.40
N SER A 35 3.84 1.31 6.93
CA SER A 35 3.17 1.01 8.20
C SER A 35 2.33 -0.26 8.08
N ASN A 36 1.96 -0.60 6.84
CA ASN A 36 1.18 -1.75 6.48
C ASN A 36 2.06 -2.98 6.31
N LEU A 37 1.63 -4.05 6.96
CA LEU A 37 2.21 -5.37 6.85
C LEU A 37 1.43 -6.16 5.81
N PHE A 38 2.10 -7.08 5.14
CA PHE A 38 1.54 -7.94 4.12
C PHE A 38 1.66 -9.40 4.51
N ILE A 39 0.87 -10.25 3.90
CA ILE A 39 0.85 -11.68 4.17
C ILE A 39 0.50 -12.42 2.87
N THR A 40 1.05 -13.62 2.70
CA THR A 40 0.81 -14.44 1.51
C THR A 40 -0.48 -15.26 1.69
N PRO A 41 -1.21 -15.60 0.60
CA PRO A 41 -2.39 -16.44 0.65
C PRO A 41 -2.19 -17.76 1.41
N ASP A 42 -1.02 -18.38 1.27
CA ASP A 42 -0.68 -19.62 1.98
C ASP A 42 -0.62 -19.42 3.49
N GLN A 43 -0.07 -18.29 3.96
CA GLN A 43 -0.04 -17.95 5.38
C GLN A 43 -1.45 -17.61 5.91
N ILE A 44 -2.31 -17.02 5.08
CA ILE A 44 -3.72 -16.81 5.43
C ILE A 44 -4.41 -18.16 5.61
N LEU A 45 -4.29 -19.07 4.64
CA LEU A 45 -4.90 -20.41 4.68
C LEU A 45 -4.45 -21.22 5.89
N LYS A 46 -3.16 -21.13 6.24
CA LYS A 46 -2.58 -21.87 7.37
C LYS A 46 -3.04 -21.34 8.73
N HIS A 47 -3.22 -20.02 8.86
CA HIS A 47 -3.39 -19.39 10.17
C HIS A 47 -4.79 -18.83 10.42
N THR A 48 -5.68 -18.82 9.42
CA THR A 48 -7.09 -18.42 9.56
C THR A 48 -8.01 -19.63 9.30
N PRO A 49 -9.27 -19.60 9.76
CA PRO A 49 -10.25 -20.63 9.41
C PRO A 49 -10.87 -20.41 8.01
N LEU A 50 -10.28 -19.57 7.16
CA LEU A 50 -10.73 -19.34 5.80
C LEU A 50 -10.33 -20.53 4.91
N THR A 51 -11.26 -20.96 4.06
CA THR A 51 -11.00 -21.99 3.05
C THR A 51 -10.23 -21.42 1.86
N ASN A 52 -9.55 -22.28 1.11
CA ASN A 52 -8.84 -21.86 -0.10
C ASN A 52 -9.77 -21.18 -1.12
N GLN A 53 -11.02 -21.67 -1.23
CA GLN A 53 -12.01 -21.08 -2.12
C GLN A 53 -12.44 -19.68 -1.67
N GLU A 54 -12.67 -19.48 -0.36
CA GLU A 54 -12.97 -18.15 0.19
C GLU A 54 -11.82 -17.19 -0.06
N ILE A 55 -10.57 -17.62 0.18
CA ILE A 55 -9.37 -16.80 -0.05
C ILE A 55 -9.29 -16.38 -1.52
N HIS A 56 -9.41 -17.30 -2.48
CA HIS A 56 -9.38 -16.95 -3.90
C HIS A 56 -10.47 -15.95 -4.30
N GLN A 57 -11.69 -16.13 -3.79
CA GLN A 57 -12.79 -15.19 -4.08
C GLN A 57 -12.50 -13.81 -3.49
N LEU A 58 -12.09 -13.75 -2.22
CA LEU A 58 -11.76 -12.50 -1.54
C LEU A 58 -10.62 -11.76 -2.24
N LEU A 59 -9.59 -12.47 -2.70
CA LEU A 59 -8.48 -11.90 -3.47
C LEU A 59 -8.95 -11.28 -4.80
N ALA A 60 -9.86 -11.97 -5.52
CA ALA A 60 -10.42 -11.46 -6.76
C ALA A 60 -11.25 -10.19 -6.55
N ASP A 61 -11.93 -10.08 -5.40
CA ASP A 61 -12.74 -8.92 -5.02
C ASP A 61 -11.92 -7.82 -4.32
N THR A 62 -10.65 -8.07 -4.00
CA THR A 62 -9.78 -7.12 -3.32
C THR A 62 -9.35 -6.01 -4.28
N PRO A 63 -9.47 -4.72 -3.91
CA PRO A 63 -8.95 -3.63 -4.71
C PRO A 63 -7.44 -3.77 -4.99
N GLU A 64 -7.00 -3.47 -6.22
CA GLU A 64 -5.60 -3.62 -6.64
C GLU A 64 -4.64 -2.88 -5.69
N GLU A 65 -5.02 -1.73 -5.11
CA GLU A 65 -4.17 -0.97 -4.19
C GLU A 65 -3.91 -1.65 -2.83
N LYS A 66 -4.63 -2.73 -2.50
CA LYS A 66 -4.41 -3.52 -1.28
C LYS A 66 -3.58 -4.77 -1.53
N LEU A 67 -3.25 -5.02 -2.80
CA LEU A 67 -2.47 -6.16 -3.26
C LEU A 67 -1.12 -5.69 -3.78
N ILE A 68 -0.11 -6.53 -3.63
CA ILE A 68 1.18 -6.37 -4.30
C ILE A 68 1.45 -7.64 -5.08
N PHE A 69 1.82 -7.48 -6.35
CA PHE A 69 2.19 -8.58 -7.23
C PHE A 69 3.70 -8.58 -7.37
N ASP A 70 4.37 -9.53 -6.73
CA ASP A 70 5.83 -9.68 -6.76
C ASP A 70 6.21 -11.05 -7.31
N ASN A 71 6.92 -11.09 -8.45
CA ASN A 71 7.42 -12.32 -9.07
C ASN A 71 6.40 -13.47 -9.24
N GLY A 72 5.12 -13.14 -9.45
CA GLY A 72 4.04 -14.13 -9.59
C GLY A 72 3.39 -14.55 -8.27
N GLU A 73 3.86 -14.04 -7.13
CA GLU A 73 3.23 -14.15 -5.82
C GLU A 73 2.36 -12.91 -5.54
N ILE A 74 1.22 -13.14 -4.88
CA ILE A 74 0.32 -12.07 -4.43
C ILE A 74 0.55 -11.86 -2.94
N LEU A 75 0.81 -10.62 -2.55
CA LEU A 75 0.87 -10.21 -1.16
C LEU A 75 -0.35 -9.37 -0.83
N VAL A 76 -1.01 -9.68 0.29
CA VAL A 76 -2.24 -9.02 0.72
C VAL A 76 -1.96 -8.17 1.93
N ARG A 77 -2.48 -6.94 1.97
CA ARG A 77 -2.40 -6.11 3.16
C ARG A 77 -3.15 -6.79 4.33
N ILE A 78 -2.50 -6.89 5.49
CA ILE A 78 -3.07 -7.55 6.68
C ILE A 78 -4.36 -6.92 7.15
N SER A 79 -4.54 -5.61 6.99
CA SER A 79 -5.80 -4.94 7.34
C SER A 79 -6.99 -5.50 6.59
N GLU A 80 -6.80 -5.99 5.35
CA GLU A 80 -7.87 -6.63 4.59
C GLU A 80 -8.10 -8.06 5.09
N VAL A 81 -7.03 -8.81 5.40
CA VAL A 81 -7.17 -10.15 5.97
C VAL A 81 -7.91 -10.15 7.31
N ILE A 82 -7.70 -9.14 8.16
CA ILE A 82 -8.49 -8.94 9.39
C ILE A 82 -9.98 -8.78 9.05
N LYS A 83 -10.33 -7.99 8.03
CA LYS A 83 -11.74 -7.85 7.60
C LYS A 83 -12.31 -9.15 7.07
N TYR A 84 -11.52 -9.94 6.34
CA TYR A 84 -11.93 -11.25 5.85
C TYR A 84 -12.22 -12.22 6.99
N ASN A 85 -11.47 -12.08 8.09
CA ASN A 85 -11.54 -12.94 9.26
C ASN A 85 -12.59 -12.48 10.30
N ASP A 86 -13.01 -11.20 10.32
CA ASP A 86 -13.99 -10.67 11.30
C ASP A 86 -15.29 -11.50 11.40
N PRO A 87 -15.91 -11.97 10.30
CA PRO A 87 -17.08 -12.84 10.40
C PRO A 87 -16.81 -14.15 11.17
N LYS A 88 -15.59 -14.69 11.06
CA LYS A 88 -15.20 -15.98 11.68
C LYS A 88 -15.02 -15.88 13.19
N ILE A 89 -14.76 -14.69 13.72
CA ILE A 89 -14.68 -14.44 15.18
C ILE A 89 -16.04 -14.67 15.86
N ARG A 90 -17.14 -14.57 15.09
CA ARG A 90 -18.53 -14.70 15.55
C ARG A 90 -19.19 -15.98 15.06
N ASP A 91 -18.42 -16.90 14.47
CA ASP A 91 -18.90 -18.17 13.95
C ASP A 91 -19.56 -19.01 15.06
N PRO A 92 -20.64 -19.77 14.82
CA PRO A 92 -21.22 -20.66 15.84
C PRO A 92 -20.25 -21.75 16.35
N ASP A 93 -19.28 -22.19 15.54
CA ASP A 93 -18.29 -23.19 15.93
C ASP A 93 -17.20 -22.57 16.84
N PRO A 94 -17.02 -23.06 18.09
CA PRO A 94 -15.99 -22.56 18.99
C PRO A 94 -14.56 -22.71 18.46
N HIS A 95 -14.27 -23.75 17.68
CA HIS A 95 -12.93 -23.99 17.15
C HIS A 95 -12.58 -22.97 16.06
N ILE A 96 -13.52 -22.68 15.16
CA ILE A 96 -13.38 -21.63 14.14
C ILE A 96 -13.15 -20.27 14.79
N ARG A 97 -13.94 -19.93 15.82
CA ARG A 97 -13.77 -18.67 16.56
C ARG A 97 -12.40 -18.55 17.22
N GLU A 98 -11.93 -19.62 17.86
CA GLU A 98 -10.65 -19.64 18.56
C GLU A 98 -9.48 -19.46 17.60
N GLN A 99 -9.53 -20.15 16.45
CA GLN A 99 -8.52 -20.00 15.40
C GLN A 99 -8.52 -18.57 14.84
N ALA A 100 -9.71 -18.01 14.54
CA ALA A 100 -9.85 -16.63 14.07
C ALA A 100 -9.26 -15.61 15.06
N ARG A 101 -9.52 -15.77 16.36
CA ARG A 101 -8.98 -14.89 17.41
C ARG A 101 -7.47 -15.03 17.57
N THR A 102 -6.97 -16.27 17.53
CA THR A 102 -5.53 -16.56 17.64
C THR A 102 -4.74 -15.86 16.53
N PHE A 103 -5.28 -15.85 15.31
CA PHE A 103 -4.71 -15.08 14.21
C PHE A 103 -4.63 -13.58 14.53
N GLU A 104 -5.74 -12.97 14.97
CA GLU A 104 -5.77 -11.54 15.28
C GLU A 104 -4.83 -11.17 16.42
N ASP A 105 -4.80 -11.96 17.49
CA ASP A 105 -3.89 -11.76 18.62
C ASP A 105 -2.43 -11.82 18.17
N ALA A 106 -2.09 -12.76 17.27
CA ALA A 106 -0.76 -12.86 16.69
C ALA A 106 -0.41 -11.60 15.86
N ILE A 107 -1.35 -11.09 15.07
CA ILE A 107 -1.15 -9.86 14.29
C ILE A 107 -1.02 -8.63 15.20
N VAL A 108 -1.85 -8.50 16.24
CA VAL A 108 -1.78 -7.43 17.23
C VAL A 108 -0.40 -7.45 17.90
N SER A 109 0.08 -8.62 18.31
CA SER A 109 1.39 -8.77 18.97
C SER A 109 2.54 -8.25 18.10
N VAL A 110 2.47 -8.43 16.78
CA VAL A 110 3.47 -7.86 15.86
C VAL A 110 3.28 -6.36 15.73
N ASN A 111 2.05 -5.89 15.56
CA ASN A 111 1.76 -4.47 15.37
C ASN A 111 2.21 -3.60 16.54
N ILE A 112 2.26 -4.13 17.76
CA ILE A 112 2.71 -3.41 18.96
C ILE A 112 4.21 -3.56 19.25
N LYS A 113 4.98 -4.28 18.42
CA LYS A 113 6.44 -4.36 18.58
C LYS A 113 7.03 -2.96 18.54
N SER A 114 7.79 -2.60 19.58
CA SER A 114 8.36 -1.25 19.77
C SER A 114 9.18 -0.79 18.57
N GLU A 115 9.92 -1.70 17.95
CA GLU A 115 10.66 -1.44 16.72
C GLU A 115 9.75 -0.93 15.59
N LEU A 116 8.61 -1.60 15.35
CA LEU A 116 7.66 -1.20 14.30
C LEU A 116 6.95 0.09 14.65
N VAL A 117 6.61 0.31 15.93
CA VAL A 117 6.00 1.55 16.39
C VAL A 117 6.95 2.73 16.16
N ASN A 118 8.22 2.58 16.52
CA ASN A 118 9.24 3.61 16.30
C ASN A 118 9.47 3.87 14.81
N GLU A 119 9.58 2.81 14.00
CA GLU A 119 9.72 2.94 12.54
C GLU A 119 8.51 3.65 11.91
N ARG A 120 7.29 3.39 12.40
CA ARG A 120 6.06 4.08 11.97
C ARG A 120 6.04 5.55 12.38
N ALA A 121 6.49 5.88 13.59
CA ALA A 121 6.60 7.26 14.06
C ALA A 121 7.56 8.06 13.17
N ILE A 122 8.77 7.53 12.94
CA ILE A 122 9.77 8.15 12.04
C ILE A 122 9.23 8.27 10.61
N ALA A 123 8.53 7.24 10.11
CA ALA A 123 7.90 7.31 8.80
C ALA A 123 6.86 8.44 8.77
N SER A 124 5.96 8.53 9.75
CA SER A 124 4.94 9.58 9.80
C SER A 124 5.52 11.01 9.84
N GLU A 125 6.65 11.19 10.52
CA GLU A 125 7.36 12.48 10.58
C GLU A 125 8.05 12.82 9.26
N THR A 126 8.55 11.81 8.52
CA THR A 126 9.37 12.04 7.32
C THR A 126 8.62 11.93 5.99
N VAL A 127 7.42 11.35 5.96
CA VAL A 127 6.62 11.15 4.73
C VAL A 127 6.35 12.48 4.02
N LEU A 128 5.93 13.51 4.75
CA LEU A 128 5.60 14.80 4.15
C LEU A 128 6.83 15.44 3.50
N ASP A 129 7.95 15.47 4.22
CA ASP A 129 9.20 16.07 3.75
C ASP A 129 9.78 15.32 2.55
N LYS A 130 9.80 13.98 2.61
CA LYS A 130 10.26 13.13 1.51
C LYS A 130 9.35 13.27 0.28
N SER A 131 8.04 13.33 0.48
CA SER A 131 7.05 13.56 -0.58
C SER A 131 7.24 14.89 -1.28
N ASN A 132 7.41 15.96 -0.51
CA ASN A 132 7.66 17.29 -1.06
C ASN A 132 8.98 17.35 -1.82
N LYS A 133 10.04 16.72 -1.28
CA LYS A 133 11.34 16.62 -1.95
C LYS A 133 11.23 15.85 -3.27
N ALA A 134 10.56 14.70 -3.29
CA ALA A 134 10.37 13.91 -4.51
C ALA A 134 9.59 14.70 -5.58
N LYS A 135 8.49 15.35 -5.22
CA LYS A 135 7.74 16.23 -6.12
C LYS A 135 8.58 17.37 -6.69
N HIS A 136 9.43 17.97 -5.86
CA HIS A 136 10.32 19.05 -6.29
C HIS A 136 11.38 18.55 -7.28
N THR A 137 12.06 17.44 -6.97
CA THR A 137 13.06 16.80 -7.83
C THR A 137 12.45 16.43 -9.18
N TYR A 138 11.35 15.70 -9.15
CA TYR A 138 10.63 15.25 -10.35
C TYR A 138 10.19 16.42 -11.24
N ARG A 139 9.61 17.48 -10.65
CA ARG A 139 9.26 18.70 -11.39
C ARG A 139 10.48 19.34 -12.07
N HIS A 140 11.61 19.37 -11.39
CA HIS A 140 12.84 19.98 -11.91
C HIS A 140 13.45 19.16 -13.05
N GLU A 141 13.47 17.84 -12.94
CA GLU A 141 13.94 16.94 -13.98
C GLU A 141 13.08 17.01 -15.24
N ARG A 142 11.75 17.01 -15.10
CA ARG A 142 10.83 17.24 -16.22
C ARG A 142 11.10 18.55 -16.95
N LYS A 143 11.34 19.64 -16.21
CA LYS A 143 11.66 20.94 -16.82
C LYS A 143 12.97 20.88 -17.61
N LYS A 144 14.00 20.21 -17.09
CA LYS A 144 15.26 19.97 -17.80
C LYS A 144 15.07 19.17 -19.09
N GLN A 145 14.12 18.23 -19.10
CA GLN A 145 13.77 17.42 -20.27
C GLN A 145 12.81 18.14 -21.25
N GLY A 146 12.40 19.38 -20.98
CA GLY A 146 11.43 20.11 -21.83
C GLY A 146 9.97 19.67 -21.65
N LEU A 147 9.67 18.83 -20.65
CA LEU A 147 8.33 18.29 -20.37
C LEU A 147 7.52 19.13 -19.37
N GLY A 148 7.98 20.36 -19.08
CA GLY A 148 7.43 21.21 -18.03
C GLY A 148 5.97 21.65 -18.23
N THR A 149 5.44 21.52 -19.45
CA THR A 149 4.06 21.87 -19.84
C THR A 149 3.26 20.66 -20.32
N ILE A 150 3.83 19.45 -20.30
CA ILE A 150 3.16 18.26 -20.81
C ILE A 150 2.47 17.54 -19.65
N CYS A 151 1.16 17.31 -19.82
CA CYS A 151 0.38 16.46 -18.94
C CYS A 151 0.57 14.99 -19.35
N GLU A 152 1.01 14.13 -18.46
CA GLU A 152 1.32 12.73 -18.80
C GLU A 152 0.07 11.87 -18.94
N GLU A 153 -1.03 12.24 -18.30
CA GLU A 153 -2.28 11.49 -18.45
C GLU A 153 -2.92 11.71 -19.82
N SER A 154 -2.85 12.94 -20.34
CA SER A 154 -3.38 13.28 -21.67
C SER A 154 -2.34 13.22 -22.78
N GLN A 155 -1.05 13.13 -22.43
CA GLN A 155 0.10 13.24 -23.35
C GLN A 155 0.11 14.53 -24.19
N ASN A 156 -0.58 15.57 -23.73
CA ASN A 156 -0.72 16.83 -24.44
C ASN A 156 -0.14 18.00 -23.62
N ASN A 157 0.18 19.09 -24.31
CA ASN A 157 0.46 20.35 -23.64
C ASN A 157 -0.78 20.83 -22.89
N ILE A 158 -0.56 21.31 -21.66
CA ILE A 158 -1.61 21.99 -20.92
C ILE A 158 -1.93 23.34 -21.55
N SER A 159 -3.12 23.85 -21.26
CA SER A 159 -3.52 25.17 -21.75
C SER A 159 -2.64 26.27 -21.14
N PRO A 160 -2.42 27.42 -21.81
CA PRO A 160 -1.59 28.52 -21.28
C PRO A 160 -2.04 29.05 -19.91
N GLU A 161 -3.33 28.94 -19.62
CA GLU A 161 -3.97 29.36 -18.36
C GLU A 161 -3.79 28.34 -17.21
N GLU A 162 -3.28 27.14 -17.51
CA GLU A 162 -3.21 26.00 -16.60
C GLU A 162 -1.81 25.84 -16.00
N GLN A 163 -1.71 25.22 -14.82
CA GLN A 163 -0.43 24.87 -14.19
C GLN A 163 -0.26 23.35 -14.10
N ILE A 164 0.98 22.88 -14.26
CA ILE A 164 1.33 21.48 -13.94
C ILE A 164 1.43 21.30 -12.43
N HIS A 165 0.67 20.34 -11.91
CA HIS A 165 0.80 19.82 -10.56
C HIS A 165 1.43 18.43 -10.60
N ILE A 166 2.29 18.15 -9.62
CA ILE A 166 2.79 16.80 -9.42
C ILE A 166 1.88 16.10 -8.41
N HIS A 167 1.18 15.10 -8.89
CA HIS A 167 0.20 14.30 -8.16
C HIS A 167 0.80 12.94 -7.79
N HIS A 168 0.31 12.37 -6.69
CA HIS A 168 0.65 11.02 -6.24
C HIS A 168 -0.46 10.05 -6.64
N ASP A 169 -0.12 9.00 -7.36
CA ASP A 169 -1.03 7.95 -7.81
C ASP A 169 -0.35 6.58 -7.62
N PRO A 170 -0.65 5.83 -6.53
CA PRO A 170 -1.72 6.04 -5.55
C PRO A 170 -1.43 7.17 -4.55
N ARG A 171 -2.46 7.61 -3.79
CA ARG A 171 -2.30 8.70 -2.82
C ARG A 171 -1.35 8.32 -1.69
N VAL A 172 -0.60 9.31 -1.21
CA VAL A 172 0.28 9.18 -0.03
C VAL A 172 -0.47 8.70 1.23
N ALA A 173 -1.74 9.07 1.39
CA ALA A 173 -2.54 8.62 2.54
C ALA A 173 -2.82 7.12 2.50
N ASP A 174 -2.95 6.54 1.30
CA ASP A 174 -3.25 5.13 1.11
C ASP A 174 -1.97 4.28 1.08
N CYS A 175 -0.92 4.81 0.45
CA CYS A 175 0.38 4.18 0.23
C CYS A 175 1.53 5.14 0.60
N PRO A 176 1.71 5.46 1.89
CA PRO A 176 2.76 6.38 2.35
C PRO A 176 4.17 5.91 1.96
N GLU A 177 4.40 4.60 1.88
CA GLU A 177 5.64 3.98 1.44
C GLU A 177 6.08 4.43 0.04
N LEU A 178 5.13 4.76 -0.83
CA LEU A 178 5.39 5.21 -2.20
C LEU A 178 5.59 6.72 -2.30
N ALA A 179 5.49 7.45 -1.19
CA ALA A 179 5.41 8.91 -1.21
C ALA A 179 6.64 9.61 -1.79
N ALA A 180 7.76 8.91 -1.94
CA ALA A 180 8.98 9.45 -2.53
C ALA A 180 9.51 8.64 -3.71
N GLU A 181 8.73 7.67 -4.18
CA GLU A 181 9.04 6.89 -5.38
C GLU A 181 8.63 7.68 -6.62
N GLU A 182 9.50 7.75 -7.62
CA GLU A 182 9.21 8.51 -8.84
C GLU A 182 8.03 7.91 -9.61
N GLU A 183 7.92 6.58 -9.61
CA GLU A 183 6.86 5.83 -10.32
C GLU A 183 5.45 6.10 -9.77
N SER A 184 5.35 6.64 -8.54
CA SER A 184 4.08 7.06 -7.95
C SER A 184 3.72 8.50 -8.29
N LEU A 185 4.62 9.25 -8.95
CA LEU A 185 4.42 10.63 -9.34
C LEU A 185 3.87 10.74 -10.77
N ASN A 186 2.94 11.68 -10.95
CA ASN A 186 2.39 11.99 -12.26
C ASN A 186 2.20 13.51 -12.41
N ALA A 187 2.65 14.06 -13.54
CA ALA A 187 2.46 15.47 -13.89
C ALA A 187 1.13 15.67 -14.63
N ILE A 188 0.18 16.32 -13.94
CA ILE A 188 -1.17 16.58 -14.46
C ILE A 188 -1.53 18.06 -14.41
N GLY A 189 -2.33 18.51 -15.37
CA GLY A 189 -2.85 19.88 -15.40
C GLY A 189 -3.81 20.17 -14.23
N SER A 190 -3.89 21.43 -13.81
CA SER A 190 -4.73 21.88 -12.68
C SER A 190 -6.20 21.43 -12.76
N ASN A 191 -6.79 21.32 -13.96
CA ASN A 191 -8.18 20.91 -14.13
C ASN A 191 -8.36 19.41 -13.82
N LEU A 192 -7.49 18.57 -14.37
CA LEU A 192 -7.43 17.13 -14.05
C LEU A 192 -7.11 16.91 -12.57
N HIS A 193 -6.15 17.66 -12.03
CA HIS A 193 -5.76 17.62 -10.62
C HIS A 193 -6.93 17.91 -9.67
N LYS A 194 -7.72 18.97 -9.96
CA LYS A 194 -8.93 19.31 -9.19
C LYS A 194 -9.98 18.21 -9.28
N SER A 195 -10.14 17.57 -10.43
CA SER A 195 -11.10 16.49 -10.63
C SER A 195 -10.75 15.23 -9.82
N LYS A 196 -9.46 14.86 -9.76
CA LYS A 196 -8.95 13.75 -8.94
C LYS A 196 -9.13 14.05 -7.45
N HIS A 197 -8.74 15.24 -6.98
CA HIS A 197 -8.96 15.63 -5.58
C HIS A 197 -10.43 15.73 -5.13
N LYS A 198 -11.38 15.94 -6.05
CA LYS A 198 -12.81 15.86 -5.71
C LYS A 198 -13.25 14.43 -5.40
N LYS A 199 -12.65 13.44 -6.07
CA LYS A 199 -12.88 12.01 -5.80
C LYS A 199 -12.15 11.56 -4.53
N ASP A 200 -10.98 12.15 -4.23
CA ASP A 200 -10.20 11.83 -3.02
C ASP A 200 -10.93 12.18 -1.70
N LYS A 201 -11.88 13.12 -1.72
CA LYS A 201 -12.63 13.55 -0.53
C LYS A 201 -13.86 12.69 -0.23
N GLN A 202 -14.18 11.73 -1.09
CA GLN A 202 -15.23 10.77 -0.77
C GLN A 202 -14.59 9.64 0.05
N PRO A 203 -15.11 9.32 1.26
CA PRO A 203 -14.77 8.04 1.86
C PRO A 203 -15.18 6.95 0.86
N LEU A 204 -14.27 6.01 0.61
CA LEU A 204 -14.58 4.77 -0.11
C LEU A 204 -15.61 3.97 0.71
#